data_AF-A9C325-F1
#
_entry.id   AF-A9C325-F1
#
_cell.length_a   1.000
_cell.length_b   1.000
_cell.length_c   1.000
_cell.angle_alpha   90.00
_cell.angle_beta   90.00
_cell.angle_gamma   90.00
#
_symmetry.space_group_name_H-M   'P 1'
#
loop_
_entity.id
_entity.type
_entity.pdbx_description
1 polymer ?
#
loop_
_entity_poly.entity_id
_entity_poly.type
_entity_poly.pdbx_seq_one_letter_code
_entity_poly.pdbx_strand_id
1 'polypeptide(L)'
;MPALLSIRQFESAHHIFVNSKDFPAACMQTFIGSRDLHELTVDPWDDRAVHEQITELAKQFPEKTRIGINLTGGTKLMFAGALSAARELGAVPFYFDSKNRRVIFIDSVRREKIRQIDSIETFLHLNSDGLEIAGSSFMKDISPSRQLLTETLWLHRDKVRRFYRELTDYNNAFRPFEICRDGFNFKLDDMEAVSVQGYGLDLRFEKWPDFAKYLSGGWFEEFVYLQCKPYEDAGVIQDLRINVKLNLNLEESKGYSSFGVEYNELDITFTDGYSLYVVECKAGNVTQEQIMKLQNLVRFYGGIEGRGIVACCVPPNTESAKKKIKDARLMLWSGASLSEQITAMMNSITERAEASEATP
;
A
#
# COMPACT_ATOMS: atom_id res chain seq x y z
N MET A 1 3.20 9.88 -8.05
CA MET A 1 3.38 10.42 -6.68
C MET A 1 3.65 11.93 -6.63
N PRO A 2 4.76 12.51 -7.14
CA PRO A 2 5.05 13.93 -6.91
C PRO A 2 4.00 14.90 -7.47
N ALA A 3 3.36 14.55 -8.58
CA ALA A 3 2.28 15.36 -9.14
C ALA A 3 1.02 15.36 -8.26
N LEU A 4 0.63 14.21 -7.70
CA LEU A 4 -0.43 14.12 -6.70
C LEU A 4 -0.11 14.96 -5.45
N LEU A 5 1.14 14.92 -5.00
CA LEU A 5 1.58 15.76 -3.89
C LEU A 5 1.42 17.25 -4.21
N SER A 6 1.71 17.71 -5.43
CA SER A 6 1.41 19.10 -5.85
C SER A 6 -0.07 19.44 -5.69
N ILE A 7 -0.95 18.59 -6.24
CA ILE A 7 -2.41 18.79 -6.25
C ILE A 7 -2.96 18.93 -4.82
N ARG A 8 -2.38 18.17 -3.88
CA ARG A 8 -2.77 18.19 -2.46
C ARG A 8 -2.11 19.31 -1.67
N GLN A 9 -0.83 19.61 -1.94
CA GLN A 9 -0.04 20.60 -1.20
C GLN A 9 -0.52 22.03 -1.49
N PHE A 10 -0.82 22.32 -2.75
CA PHE A 10 -1.11 23.67 -3.22
C PHE A 10 -2.48 23.73 -3.88
N GLU A 11 -3.34 24.62 -3.39
CA GLU A 11 -4.59 24.93 -4.05
C GLU A 11 -4.31 25.67 -5.36
N SER A 12 -4.85 25.13 -6.45
CA SER A 12 -4.78 25.74 -7.78
C SER A 12 -6.06 25.42 -8.55
N ALA A 13 -6.56 26.39 -9.30
CA ALA A 13 -7.69 26.22 -10.20
C ALA A 13 -7.30 25.43 -11.46
N HIS A 14 -6.06 25.62 -11.93
CA HIS A 14 -5.52 24.98 -13.14
C HIS A 14 -4.32 24.11 -12.79
N HIS A 15 -4.31 22.89 -13.31
CA HIS A 15 -3.21 21.93 -13.17
C HIS A 15 -2.71 21.56 -14.56
N ILE A 16 -1.47 21.94 -14.86
CA ILE A 16 -0.85 21.71 -16.17
C ILE A 16 0.21 20.63 -16.02
N PHE A 17 0.05 19.53 -16.74
CA PHE A 17 1.00 18.42 -16.76
C PHE A 17 1.90 18.55 -17.99
N VAL A 18 3.17 18.90 -17.74
CA VAL A 18 4.20 18.93 -18.78
C VAL A 18 4.75 17.52 -18.96
N ASN A 19 4.45 16.86 -20.08
CA ASN A 19 4.77 15.46 -20.30
C ASN A 19 5.28 15.18 -21.71
N SER A 20 5.87 14.00 -21.93
CA SER A 20 6.11 13.50 -23.28
C SER A 20 4.91 12.69 -23.76
N LYS A 21 4.87 12.42 -25.07
CA LYS A 21 3.81 11.60 -25.70
C LYS A 21 3.66 10.21 -25.07
N ASP A 22 4.74 9.65 -24.54
CA ASP A 22 4.76 8.29 -23.99
C ASP A 22 4.21 8.20 -22.56
N PHE A 23 4.04 9.33 -21.87
CA PHE A 23 3.63 9.38 -20.46
C PHE A 23 2.49 10.38 -20.24
N PRO A 24 1.28 10.12 -20.77
CA PRO A 24 0.12 10.97 -20.54
C PRO A 24 -0.26 11.04 -19.07
N ALA A 25 -0.93 12.12 -18.65
CA ALA A 25 -1.31 12.36 -17.26
C ALA A 25 -2.73 11.92 -16.91
N ALA A 26 -3.37 11.07 -17.72
CA ALA A 26 -4.76 10.66 -17.58
C ALA A 26 -5.12 10.12 -16.18
N CYS A 27 -4.22 9.37 -15.53
CA CYS A 27 -4.45 8.86 -14.18
C CYS A 27 -4.62 9.96 -13.12
N MET A 28 -4.20 11.20 -13.39
CA MET A 28 -4.34 12.31 -12.47
C MET A 28 -5.75 12.87 -12.41
N GLN A 29 -6.58 12.63 -13.44
CA GLN A 29 -7.93 13.17 -13.55
C GLN A 29 -8.78 12.85 -12.32
N THR A 30 -8.63 11.64 -11.76
CA THR A 30 -9.36 11.18 -10.57
C THR A 30 -9.08 12.03 -9.32
N PHE A 31 -7.93 12.73 -9.26
CA PHE A 31 -7.52 13.54 -8.11
C PHE A 31 -7.81 15.04 -8.28
N ILE A 32 -8.16 15.48 -9.48
CA ILE A 32 -8.38 16.89 -9.81
C ILE A 32 -9.79 17.34 -9.39
N GLY A 33 -10.77 16.43 -9.43
CA GLY A 33 -12.16 16.75 -9.11
C GLY A 33 -12.76 17.68 -10.17
N SER A 34 -13.33 18.83 -9.75
CA SER A 34 -13.92 19.83 -10.66
C SER A 34 -12.93 20.91 -11.13
N ARG A 35 -11.63 20.77 -10.82
CA ARG A 35 -10.59 21.71 -11.22
C ARG A 35 -10.15 21.44 -12.66
N ASP A 36 -9.49 22.39 -13.30
CA ASP A 36 -9.06 22.23 -14.69
C ASP A 36 -7.75 21.44 -14.77
N LEU A 37 -7.73 20.41 -15.63
CA LEU A 37 -6.54 19.67 -16.01
C LEU A 37 -6.21 19.95 -17.48
N HIS A 38 -4.96 20.30 -17.74
CA HIS A 38 -4.41 20.45 -19.09
C HIS A 38 -3.12 19.65 -19.22
N GLU A 39 -2.87 19.10 -20.41
CA GLU A 39 -1.61 18.45 -20.74
C GLU A 39 -0.84 19.32 -21.75
N LEU A 40 0.43 19.56 -21.47
CA LEU A 40 1.37 20.20 -22.37
C LEU A 40 2.39 19.17 -22.81
N THR A 41 2.19 18.60 -24.00
CA THR A 41 3.10 17.62 -24.58
C THR A 41 4.35 18.29 -25.14
N VAL A 42 5.52 17.91 -24.63
CA VAL A 42 6.83 18.48 -24.98
C VAL A 42 7.78 17.41 -25.54
N ASP A 43 8.88 17.83 -26.18
CA ASP A 43 10.03 16.96 -26.40
C ASP A 43 10.86 16.88 -25.09
N PRO A 44 10.94 15.72 -24.42
CA PRO A 44 11.63 15.61 -23.14
C PRO A 44 13.16 15.77 -23.24
N TRP A 45 13.72 15.87 -24.45
CA TRP A 45 15.15 15.98 -24.70
C TRP A 45 15.58 17.33 -25.29
N ASP A 46 14.68 18.31 -25.38
CA ASP A 46 14.96 19.67 -25.82
C ASP A 46 14.54 20.67 -24.73
N ASP A 47 15.51 21.12 -23.93
CA ASP A 47 15.28 22.06 -22.82
C ASP A 47 14.80 23.44 -23.30
N ARG A 48 15.22 23.87 -24.50
CA ARG A 48 14.79 25.14 -25.09
C ARG A 48 13.33 25.07 -25.53
N ALA A 49 12.95 24.00 -26.22
CA ALA A 49 11.56 23.79 -26.62
C ALA A 49 10.64 23.69 -25.39
N VAL A 50 11.05 22.98 -24.33
CA VAL A 50 10.31 22.92 -23.06
C VAL A 50 10.12 24.31 -22.46
N HIS A 51 11.20 25.10 -22.41
CA HIS A 51 11.15 26.47 -21.91
C HIS A 51 10.17 27.35 -22.71
N GLU A 52 10.30 27.39 -24.03
CA GLU A 52 9.46 28.19 -24.94
C GLU A 52 7.98 27.81 -24.84
N GLN A 53 7.68 26.51 -24.76
CA GLN A 53 6.29 26.04 -24.68
C GLN A 53 5.64 26.39 -23.34
N ILE A 54 6.38 26.30 -22.23
CA ILE A 54 5.87 26.71 -20.91
C ILE A 54 5.64 28.21 -20.87
N THR A 55 6.58 29.03 -21.37
CA THR A 55 6.43 30.49 -21.36
C THR A 55 5.30 30.96 -22.28
N GLU A 56 5.11 30.35 -23.44
CA GLU A 56 4.01 30.67 -24.34
C GLU A 56 2.64 30.30 -23.77
N LEU A 57 2.54 29.14 -23.10
CA LEU A 57 1.30 28.75 -22.42
C LEU A 57 0.97 29.71 -21.27
N ALA A 58 1.97 30.15 -20.50
CA ALA A 58 1.77 31.08 -19.39
C ALA A 58 1.16 32.42 -19.82
N LYS A 59 1.46 32.91 -21.04
CA LYS A 59 0.90 34.16 -21.60
C LYS A 59 -0.60 34.10 -21.83
N GLN A 60 -1.20 32.91 -21.86
CA GLN A 60 -2.65 32.74 -22.03
C GLN A 60 -3.41 33.03 -20.73
N PHE A 61 -2.72 33.08 -19.59
CA PHE A 61 -3.30 33.41 -18.30
C PHE A 61 -3.15 34.91 -17.98
N PRO A 62 -4.01 35.50 -17.12
CA PRO A 62 -3.89 36.89 -16.71
C PRO A 62 -2.50 37.21 -16.11
N GLU A 63 -1.97 38.42 -16.33
CA GLU A 63 -0.62 38.83 -15.89
C GLU A 63 -0.34 38.64 -14.39
N LYS A 64 -1.37 38.71 -13.53
CA LYS A 64 -1.23 38.56 -12.08
C LYS A 64 -1.41 37.11 -11.59
N THR A 65 -1.48 36.15 -12.51
CA THR A 65 -1.62 34.73 -12.17
C THR A 65 -0.37 34.26 -11.45
N ARG A 66 -0.54 33.69 -10.26
CA ARG A 66 0.57 33.08 -9.51
C ARG A 66 0.84 31.69 -10.06
N ILE A 67 2.05 31.48 -10.57
CA ILE A 67 2.46 30.22 -11.17
C ILE A 67 3.42 29.50 -10.21
N GLY A 68 3.16 28.22 -9.95
CA GLY A 68 4.08 27.32 -9.27
C GLY A 68 4.49 26.19 -10.21
N ILE A 69 5.78 25.83 -10.24
CA ILE A 69 6.30 24.79 -11.12
C ILE A 69 6.94 23.68 -10.28
N ASN A 70 6.34 22.50 -10.31
CA ASN A 70 6.89 21.30 -9.69
C ASN A 70 7.96 20.69 -10.60
N LEU A 71 9.20 20.66 -10.12
CA LEU A 71 10.37 20.20 -10.84
C LEU A 71 10.83 18.78 -10.40
N THR A 72 9.97 18.03 -9.73
CA THR A 72 10.33 16.71 -9.19
C THR A 72 10.37 15.63 -10.28
N GLY A 73 9.45 15.70 -11.24
CA GLY A 73 9.33 14.72 -12.33
C GLY A 73 10.01 15.16 -13.62
N GLY A 74 9.91 14.30 -14.65
CA GLY A 74 10.48 14.55 -15.97
C GLY A 74 11.98 14.21 -16.06
N THR A 75 12.55 14.42 -17.25
CA THR A 75 13.99 14.27 -17.48
C THR A 75 14.76 15.47 -16.90
N LYS A 76 16.09 15.36 -16.83
CA LYS A 76 16.94 16.49 -16.43
C LYS A 76 16.87 17.68 -17.41
N LEU A 77 16.59 17.42 -18.70
CA LEU A 77 16.42 18.49 -19.68
C LEU A 77 15.07 19.18 -19.53
N MET A 78 14.00 18.44 -19.25
CA MET A 78 12.72 19.03 -18.84
C MET A 78 12.88 19.87 -17.57
N PHE A 79 13.62 19.38 -16.56
CA PHE A 79 13.95 20.15 -15.36
C PHE A 79 14.65 21.47 -15.71
N ALA A 80 15.68 21.43 -16.55
CA ALA A 80 16.44 22.61 -16.94
C ALA A 80 15.57 23.64 -17.68
N GLY A 81 14.79 23.20 -18.67
CA GLY A 81 13.87 24.06 -19.42
C GLY A 81 12.79 24.67 -18.54
N ALA A 82 12.15 23.86 -17.69
CA ALA A 82 11.09 24.32 -16.78
C ALA A 82 11.63 25.27 -15.69
N LEU A 83 12.83 25.05 -15.16
CA LEU A 83 13.47 25.98 -14.23
C LEU A 83 13.84 27.30 -14.92
N SER A 84 14.32 27.25 -16.16
CA SER A 84 14.58 28.45 -16.97
C SER A 84 13.30 29.26 -17.19
N ALA A 85 12.21 28.59 -17.57
CA ALA A 85 10.90 29.22 -17.74
C ALA A 85 10.37 29.80 -16.43
N ALA A 86 10.54 29.09 -15.31
CA ALA A 86 10.13 29.57 -13.99
C ALA A 86 10.77 30.92 -13.66
N ARG A 87 12.07 31.07 -13.93
CA ARG A 87 12.82 32.30 -13.67
C ARG A 87 12.38 33.46 -14.54
N GLU A 88 12.14 33.22 -15.84
CA GLU A 88 11.63 34.24 -16.75
C GLU A 88 10.25 34.74 -16.34
N LEU A 89 9.36 33.82 -15.96
CA LEU A 89 7.98 34.12 -15.59
C LEU A 89 7.84 34.70 -14.17
N GLY A 90 8.92 34.72 -13.37
CA GLY A 90 8.83 35.00 -11.93
C GLY A 90 7.95 33.99 -11.17
N ALA A 91 7.83 32.77 -11.70
CA ALA A 91 7.09 31.68 -11.08
C ALA A 91 7.83 31.13 -9.85
N VAL A 92 7.16 30.27 -9.08
CA VAL A 92 7.72 29.63 -7.90
C VAL A 92 8.17 28.20 -8.24
N PRO A 93 9.47 27.94 -8.48
CA PRO A 93 9.96 26.58 -8.69
C PRO A 93 10.09 25.82 -7.36
N PHE A 94 9.57 24.60 -7.31
CA PHE A 94 9.66 23.74 -6.12
C PHE A 94 9.87 22.26 -6.46
N TYR A 95 10.37 21.50 -5.50
CA TYR A 95 10.74 20.10 -5.62
C TYR A 95 10.31 19.31 -4.37
N PHE A 96 9.76 18.11 -4.55
CA PHE A 96 9.40 17.20 -3.46
C PHE A 96 10.56 16.26 -3.14
N ASP A 97 11.18 16.49 -1.98
CA ASP A 97 12.12 15.57 -1.35
C ASP A 97 11.33 14.61 -0.44
N SER A 98 10.79 13.55 -1.06
CA SER A 98 10.00 12.52 -0.38
C SER A 98 10.79 11.83 0.75
N LYS A 99 12.10 11.64 0.56
CA LYS A 99 12.97 10.98 1.54
C LYS A 99 13.02 11.77 2.85
N ASN A 100 13.11 13.10 2.76
CA ASN A 100 13.13 13.98 3.92
C ASN A 100 11.75 14.58 4.25
N ARG A 101 10.69 14.13 3.57
CA ARG A 101 9.29 14.56 3.73
C ARG A 101 9.10 16.08 3.58
N ARG A 102 9.83 16.70 2.64
CA ARG A 102 9.80 18.16 2.43
C ARG A 102 9.57 18.61 1.00
N VAL A 103 8.91 19.75 0.88
CA VAL A 103 8.90 20.57 -0.33
C VAL A 103 10.04 21.58 -0.21
N ILE A 104 10.91 21.64 -1.22
CA ILE A 104 12.03 22.56 -1.32
C ILE A 104 11.68 23.59 -2.40
N PHE A 105 11.73 24.87 -2.06
CA PHE A 105 11.53 25.97 -3.01
C PHE A 105 12.89 26.39 -3.57
N ILE A 106 13.16 26.13 -4.85
CA ILE A 106 14.52 26.15 -5.41
C ILE A 106 15.20 27.52 -5.29
N ASP A 107 14.46 28.59 -5.56
CA ASP A 107 15.00 29.95 -5.54
C ASP A 107 14.87 30.62 -4.14
N SER A 108 14.69 29.83 -3.08
CA SER A 108 14.65 30.34 -1.70
C SER A 108 15.20 29.36 -0.69
N VAL A 109 15.39 29.80 0.56
CA VAL A 109 15.73 28.91 1.68
C VAL A 109 14.50 28.20 2.27
N ARG A 110 13.29 28.54 1.79
CA ARG A 110 12.03 28.02 2.33
C ARG A 110 11.92 26.52 2.07
N ARG A 111 11.48 25.81 3.10
CA ARG A 111 11.11 24.40 3.05
C ARG A 111 9.77 24.22 3.76
N GLU A 112 8.99 23.26 3.32
CA GLU A 112 7.71 22.94 3.95
C GLU A 112 7.54 21.44 4.11
N LYS A 113 6.78 21.01 5.11
CA LYS A 113 6.40 19.61 5.27
C LYS A 113 5.45 19.21 4.14
N ILE A 114 5.69 18.03 3.55
CA ILE A 114 4.77 17.43 2.59
C ILE A 114 3.47 17.06 3.30
N ARG A 115 2.33 17.46 2.74
CA ARG A 115 1.00 17.01 3.20
C ARG A 115 0.85 15.51 3.01
N GLN A 116 0.35 14.85 4.04
CA GLN A 116 0.17 13.40 4.05
C GLN A 116 -0.89 12.92 3.05
N ILE A 117 -0.75 11.67 2.63
CA ILE A 117 -1.77 10.87 1.96
C ILE A 117 -2.26 9.84 2.98
N ASP A 118 -3.47 10.06 3.44
CA ASP A 118 -4.12 9.42 4.58
C ASP A 118 -4.93 8.16 4.21
N SER A 119 -4.99 7.82 2.92
CA SER A 119 -5.79 6.70 2.41
C SER A 119 -4.95 5.78 1.52
N ILE A 120 -5.05 4.48 1.75
CA ILE A 120 -4.45 3.47 0.89
C ILE A 120 -5.05 3.49 -0.51
N GLU A 121 -6.34 3.85 -0.66
CA GLU A 121 -6.97 3.95 -1.99
C GLU A 121 -6.29 5.01 -2.84
N THR A 122 -5.90 6.13 -2.22
CA THR A 122 -5.19 7.19 -2.93
C THR A 122 -3.85 6.69 -3.48
N PHE A 123 -3.11 5.86 -2.73
CA PHE A 123 -1.89 5.22 -3.25
C PHE A 123 -2.20 4.21 -4.35
N LEU A 124 -3.24 3.40 -4.17
CA LEU A 124 -3.62 2.37 -5.15
C LEU A 124 -4.05 3.02 -6.47
N HIS A 125 -5.02 3.92 -6.46
CA HIS A 125 -5.50 4.63 -7.65
C HIS A 125 -4.40 5.40 -8.39
N LEU A 126 -3.41 5.92 -7.66
CA LEU A 126 -2.32 6.67 -8.27
C LEU A 126 -1.43 5.81 -9.16
N ASN A 127 -1.32 4.52 -8.87
CA ASN A 127 -0.36 3.63 -9.54
C ASN A 127 -1.02 2.40 -10.19
N SER A 128 -2.35 2.26 -10.11
CA SER A 128 -3.04 1.05 -10.54
C SER A 128 -3.55 1.05 -11.98
N ASP A 129 -3.28 2.10 -12.77
CA ASP A 129 -3.72 2.24 -14.17
C ASP A 129 -5.16 1.76 -14.41
N GLY A 130 -6.08 2.15 -13.51
CA GLY A 130 -7.50 1.79 -13.62
C GLY A 130 -7.94 0.54 -12.83
N LEU A 131 -7.10 -0.15 -12.05
CA LEU A 131 -7.64 -1.16 -11.13
C LEU A 131 -8.50 -0.49 -10.05
N GLU A 132 -9.64 -1.11 -9.76
CA GLU A 132 -10.56 -0.72 -8.71
C GLU A 132 -10.42 -1.63 -7.49
N ILE A 133 -10.69 -1.07 -6.32
CA ILE A 133 -10.75 -1.83 -5.08
C ILE A 133 -12.11 -2.50 -5.03
N ALA A 134 -12.11 -3.82 -5.22
CA ALA A 134 -13.31 -4.66 -5.26
C ALA A 134 -13.95 -4.81 -3.89
N GLY A 135 -13.12 -4.74 -2.86
CA GLY A 135 -13.48 -4.93 -1.48
C GLY A 135 -12.25 -4.79 -0.62
N SER A 136 -12.43 -4.21 0.56
CA SER A 136 -11.45 -4.29 1.62
C SER A 136 -12.22 -4.39 2.92
N SER A 137 -11.72 -5.21 3.85
CA SER A 137 -12.30 -5.24 5.18
C SER A 137 -11.51 -4.33 6.10
N PHE A 138 -12.20 -3.35 6.67
CA PHE A 138 -11.86 -2.93 8.02
C PHE A 138 -12.35 -4.06 8.92
N MET A 139 -11.49 -4.59 9.78
CA MET A 139 -11.95 -5.47 10.85
C MET A 139 -12.65 -4.60 11.90
N LYS A 140 -13.86 -4.14 11.58
CA LYS A 140 -14.75 -3.52 12.57
C LYS A 140 -15.22 -4.62 13.51
N ASP A 141 -14.91 -4.44 14.79
CA ASP A 141 -15.40 -5.25 15.90
C ASP A 141 -15.05 -6.75 15.80
N ILE A 142 -13.75 -7.09 15.79
CA ILE A 142 -13.32 -8.46 16.13
C ILE A 142 -13.84 -8.76 17.54
N SER A 143 -14.70 -9.78 17.64
CA SER A 143 -15.23 -10.17 18.94
C SER A 143 -14.09 -10.60 19.88
N PRO A 144 -14.18 -10.36 21.20
CA PRO A 144 -13.17 -10.82 22.16
C PRO A 144 -12.89 -12.32 22.03
N SER A 145 -13.91 -13.12 21.70
CA SER A 145 -13.78 -14.55 21.42
C SER A 145 -12.90 -14.85 20.21
N ARG A 146 -13.05 -14.09 19.11
CA ARG A 146 -12.24 -14.27 17.89
C ARG A 146 -10.81 -13.82 18.12
N GLN A 147 -10.60 -12.70 18.81
CA GLN A 147 -9.26 -12.27 19.22
C GLN A 147 -8.56 -13.32 20.10
N LEU A 148 -9.26 -13.84 21.11
CA LEU A 148 -8.74 -14.91 21.98
C LEU A 148 -8.36 -16.16 21.19
N LEU A 149 -9.17 -16.54 20.19
CA LEU A 149 -8.86 -17.64 19.28
C LEU A 149 -7.55 -17.34 18.52
N THR A 150 -7.44 -16.18 17.88
CA THR A 150 -6.27 -15.76 17.10
C THR A 150 -4.98 -15.76 17.92
N GLU A 151 -5.02 -15.19 19.12
CA GLU A 151 -3.88 -15.16 20.05
C GLU A 151 -3.48 -16.58 20.50
N THR A 152 -4.46 -17.44 20.78
CA THR A 152 -4.20 -18.83 21.18
C THR A 152 -3.61 -19.64 20.01
N LEU A 153 -4.10 -19.43 18.79
CA LEU A 153 -3.53 -20.05 17.58
C LEU A 153 -2.08 -19.58 17.36
N TRP A 154 -1.76 -18.31 17.60
CA TRP A 154 -0.39 -17.81 17.56
C TRP A 154 0.51 -18.50 18.58
N LEU A 155 0.09 -18.60 19.84
CA LEU A 155 0.85 -19.27 20.90
C LEU A 155 1.14 -20.75 20.59
N HIS A 156 0.23 -21.41 19.87
CA HIS A 156 0.33 -22.82 19.50
C HIS A 156 0.56 -23.06 18.00
N ARG A 157 1.08 -22.06 17.28
CA ARG A 157 1.23 -22.06 15.80
C ARG A 157 1.96 -23.28 15.24
N ASP A 158 2.95 -23.81 15.95
CA ASP A 158 3.68 -25.01 15.52
C ASP A 158 2.81 -26.27 15.49
N LYS A 159 1.76 -26.31 16.30
CA LYS A 159 0.75 -27.38 16.31
C LYS A 159 -0.29 -27.14 15.22
N VAL A 160 -0.79 -25.91 15.11
CA VAL A 160 -1.79 -25.49 14.10
C VAL A 160 -1.32 -25.80 12.68
N ARG A 161 -0.06 -25.50 12.37
CA ARG A 161 0.55 -25.76 11.05
C ARG A 161 0.52 -27.22 10.62
N ARG A 162 0.46 -28.16 11.57
CA ARG A 162 0.40 -29.59 11.26
C ARG A 162 -0.97 -30.01 10.71
N PHE A 163 -1.98 -29.16 10.78
CA PHE A 163 -3.32 -29.40 10.22
C PHE A 163 -3.42 -28.93 8.76
N TYR A 164 -2.50 -28.12 8.25
CA TYR A 164 -2.66 -27.44 6.95
C TYR A 164 -2.89 -28.39 5.77
N ARG A 165 -2.20 -29.55 5.77
CA ARG A 165 -2.40 -30.57 4.73
C ARG A 165 -3.83 -31.12 4.73
N GLU A 166 -4.37 -31.40 5.91
CA GLU A 166 -5.72 -31.91 6.08
C GLU A 166 -6.77 -30.82 5.79
N LEU A 167 -6.49 -29.57 6.17
CA LEU A 167 -7.37 -28.42 5.92
C LEU A 167 -7.49 -28.06 4.43
N THR A 168 -6.52 -28.43 3.61
CA THR A 168 -6.51 -28.13 2.16
C THR A 168 -7.76 -28.68 1.46
N ASP A 169 -8.22 -29.87 1.84
CA ASP A 169 -9.37 -30.52 1.23
C ASP A 169 -10.69 -29.78 1.51
N TYR A 170 -10.75 -29.05 2.63
CA TYR A 170 -11.93 -28.28 3.05
C TYR A 170 -11.94 -26.84 2.52
N ASN A 171 -10.83 -26.36 1.95
CA ASN A 171 -10.74 -24.99 1.41
C ASN A 171 -11.37 -24.84 0.01
N ASN A 172 -11.47 -25.92 -0.76
CA ASN A 172 -11.93 -25.86 -2.16
C ASN A 172 -13.46 -25.81 -2.30
N ALA A 173 -14.17 -26.35 -1.31
CA ALA A 173 -15.63 -26.34 -1.25
C ALA A 173 -16.06 -26.46 0.21
N PHE A 174 -17.17 -25.80 0.57
CA PHE A 174 -17.74 -25.94 1.91
C PHE A 174 -18.00 -27.41 2.22
N ARG A 175 -17.42 -27.88 3.32
CA ARG A 175 -17.61 -29.23 3.82
C ARG A 175 -17.42 -29.23 5.35
N PRO A 176 -18.36 -29.80 6.13
CA PRO A 176 -18.19 -29.93 7.56
C PRO A 176 -16.98 -30.80 7.89
N PHE A 177 -16.35 -30.54 9.03
CA PHE A 177 -15.22 -31.31 9.51
C PHE A 177 -15.12 -31.28 11.03
N GLU A 178 -14.42 -32.28 11.58
CA GLU A 178 -14.01 -32.30 12.98
C GLU A 178 -12.57 -32.82 13.03
N ILE A 179 -11.66 -31.98 13.51
CA ILE A 179 -10.23 -32.28 13.65
C ILE A 179 -9.91 -32.21 15.13
N CYS A 180 -9.69 -33.37 15.75
CA CYS A 180 -9.28 -33.51 17.14
C CYS A 180 -7.84 -34.03 17.21
N ARG A 181 -6.87 -33.12 17.33
CA ARG A 181 -5.45 -33.48 17.35
C ARG A 181 -4.60 -32.37 17.97
N ASP A 182 -3.42 -32.76 18.47
CA ASP A 182 -2.42 -31.87 19.07
C ASP A 182 -3.05 -30.95 20.16
N GLY A 183 -4.05 -31.44 20.89
CA GLY A 183 -4.74 -30.72 21.97
C GLY A 183 -5.79 -29.71 21.54
N PHE A 184 -6.08 -29.60 20.24
CA PHE A 184 -7.20 -28.84 19.70
C PHE A 184 -8.33 -29.77 19.26
N ASN A 185 -9.57 -29.33 19.44
CA ASN A 185 -10.73 -29.83 18.71
C ASN A 185 -11.34 -28.67 17.92
N PHE A 186 -11.23 -28.74 16.59
CA PHE A 186 -11.87 -27.81 15.67
C PHE A 186 -13.01 -28.51 14.96
N LYS A 187 -14.20 -27.94 15.03
CA LYS A 187 -15.37 -28.48 14.33
C LYS A 187 -16.10 -27.39 13.59
N LEU A 188 -16.43 -27.68 12.34
CA LEU A 188 -17.35 -26.94 11.49
C LEU A 188 -18.48 -27.90 11.11
N ASP A 189 -19.72 -27.56 11.44
CA ASP A 189 -20.89 -28.39 11.10
C ASP A 189 -21.59 -27.96 9.82
N ASP A 190 -22.62 -28.73 9.42
CA ASP A 190 -23.42 -28.47 8.22
C ASP A 190 -24.21 -27.15 8.27
N MET A 191 -24.38 -26.55 9.45
CA MET A 191 -25.04 -25.26 9.64
C MET A 191 -24.03 -24.10 9.66
N GLU A 192 -22.79 -24.36 9.25
CA GLU A 192 -21.67 -23.41 9.28
C GLU A 192 -21.31 -22.96 10.71
N ALA A 193 -21.76 -23.67 11.74
CA ALA A 193 -21.42 -23.35 13.12
C ALA A 193 -20.05 -23.93 13.46
N VAL A 194 -19.24 -23.12 14.12
CA VAL A 194 -17.88 -23.49 14.53
C VAL A 194 -17.86 -23.72 16.03
N SER A 195 -17.21 -24.79 16.45
CA SER A 195 -16.78 -24.97 17.84
C SER A 195 -15.28 -25.21 17.92
N VAL A 196 -14.63 -24.53 18.86
CA VAL A 196 -13.20 -24.63 19.11
C VAL A 196 -12.96 -24.93 20.57
N GLN A 197 -12.29 -26.04 20.85
CA GLN A 197 -11.92 -26.45 22.19
C GLN A 197 -10.42 -26.77 22.29
N GLY A 198 -9.86 -26.55 23.47
CA GLY A 198 -8.46 -26.87 23.78
C GLY A 198 -7.64 -25.64 24.15
N TYR A 199 -6.57 -25.85 24.92
CA TYR A 199 -5.69 -24.77 25.41
C TYR A 199 -6.43 -23.63 26.14
N GLY A 200 -7.51 -23.96 26.86
CA GLY A 200 -8.34 -22.98 27.57
C GLY A 200 -9.45 -22.37 26.72
N LEU A 201 -9.56 -22.74 25.44
CA LEU A 201 -10.69 -22.37 24.59
C LEU A 201 -11.87 -23.31 24.82
N ASP A 202 -13.06 -22.71 24.88
CA ASP A 202 -14.36 -23.35 24.66
C ASP A 202 -15.26 -22.32 23.96
N LEU A 203 -15.03 -22.15 22.66
CA LEU A 203 -15.61 -21.09 21.85
C LEU A 203 -16.61 -21.64 20.84
N ARG A 204 -17.65 -20.85 20.57
CA ARG A 204 -18.61 -21.11 19.51
C ARG A 204 -18.80 -19.86 18.66
N PHE A 205 -18.87 -20.05 17.35
CA PHE A 205 -19.16 -19.00 16.38
C PHE A 205 -20.30 -19.47 15.48
N GLU A 206 -21.24 -18.57 15.21
CA GLU A 206 -22.32 -18.82 14.26
C GLU A 206 -21.87 -18.41 12.85
N LYS A 207 -22.18 -19.23 11.85
CA LYS A 207 -22.01 -18.92 10.42
C LYS A 207 -20.60 -18.48 10.02
N TRP A 208 -19.66 -19.41 10.05
CA TRP A 208 -18.29 -19.20 9.57
C TRP A 208 -17.89 -20.27 8.53
N PRO A 209 -18.44 -20.20 7.30
CA PRO A 209 -18.18 -21.21 6.27
C PRO A 209 -16.70 -21.28 5.87
N ASP A 210 -15.98 -20.15 5.94
CA ASP A 210 -14.55 -20.06 5.61
C ASP A 210 -13.61 -20.45 6.77
N PHE A 211 -14.09 -21.15 7.80
CA PHE A 211 -13.27 -21.49 8.96
C PHE A 211 -12.05 -22.36 8.62
N ALA A 212 -12.17 -23.25 7.63
CA ALA A 212 -11.01 -24.00 7.12
C ALA A 212 -9.93 -23.08 6.52
N LYS A 213 -10.33 -22.06 5.75
CA LYS A 213 -9.42 -21.06 5.16
C LYS A 213 -8.76 -20.23 6.26
N TYR A 214 -9.55 -19.84 7.27
CA TYR A 214 -9.03 -19.15 8.45
C TYR A 214 -7.96 -19.98 9.17
N LEU A 215 -8.23 -21.25 9.47
CA LEU A 215 -7.24 -22.14 10.10
C LEU A 215 -6.01 -22.41 9.21
N SER A 216 -6.16 -22.35 7.89
CA SER A 216 -5.07 -22.60 6.92
C SER A 216 -4.09 -21.43 6.76
N GLY A 217 -4.42 -20.25 7.27
CA GLY A 217 -3.53 -19.08 7.17
C GLY A 217 -4.16 -17.77 7.58
N GLY A 218 -5.48 -17.60 7.44
CA GLY A 218 -6.17 -16.35 7.76
C GLY A 218 -6.01 -15.90 9.22
N TRP A 219 -5.85 -16.84 10.16
CA TRP A 219 -5.56 -16.51 11.56
C TRP A 219 -4.24 -15.75 11.72
N PHE A 220 -3.25 -15.99 10.86
CA PHE A 220 -1.95 -15.32 10.95
C PHE A 220 -2.00 -13.91 10.36
N GLU A 221 -2.75 -13.71 9.28
CA GLU A 221 -3.06 -12.39 8.74
C GLU A 221 -3.77 -11.55 9.81
N GLU A 222 -4.80 -12.12 10.44
CA GLU A 222 -5.53 -11.48 11.53
C GLU A 222 -4.63 -11.18 12.74
N PHE A 223 -3.72 -12.09 13.10
CA PHE A 223 -2.74 -11.82 14.15
C PHE A 223 -1.85 -10.63 13.82
N VAL A 224 -1.29 -10.56 12.61
CA VAL A 224 -0.45 -9.42 12.17
C VAL A 224 -1.27 -8.12 12.16
N TYR A 225 -2.51 -8.15 11.70
CA TYR A 225 -3.44 -7.01 11.79
C TYR A 225 -3.57 -6.52 13.23
N LEU A 226 -3.88 -7.42 14.16
CA LEU A 226 -4.03 -7.11 15.59
C LEU A 226 -2.74 -6.55 16.22
N GLN A 227 -1.57 -7.01 15.78
CA GLN A 227 -0.29 -6.44 16.25
C GLN A 227 -0.06 -5.01 15.73
N CYS A 228 -0.56 -4.67 14.54
CA CYS A 228 -0.47 -3.32 13.98
C CYS A 228 -1.54 -2.37 14.54
N LYS A 229 -2.71 -2.88 14.94
CA LYS A 229 -3.88 -2.09 15.32
C LYS A 229 -3.63 -1.02 16.41
N PRO A 230 -2.90 -1.31 17.52
CA PRO A 230 -2.59 -0.29 18.53
C PRO A 230 -1.81 0.91 17.97
N TYR A 231 -1.02 0.72 16.91
CA TYR A 231 -0.26 1.78 16.27
C TYR A 231 -1.11 2.63 15.33
N GLU A 232 -2.17 2.05 14.75
CA GLU A 232 -3.20 2.83 14.05
C GLU A 232 -4.00 3.66 15.06
N ASP A 233 -4.43 3.07 16.17
CA ASP A 233 -5.19 3.78 17.22
C ASP A 233 -4.39 4.92 17.85
N ALA A 234 -3.06 4.76 17.94
CA ALA A 234 -2.13 5.80 18.39
C ALA A 234 -1.76 6.83 17.30
N GLY A 235 -2.22 6.65 16.05
CA GLY A 235 -1.93 7.55 14.93
C GLY A 235 -0.51 7.46 14.35
N VAL A 236 0.26 6.42 14.69
CA VAL A 236 1.60 6.15 14.12
C VAL A 236 1.49 5.70 12.66
N ILE A 237 0.47 4.90 12.37
CA ILE A 237 0.06 4.50 11.03
C ILE A 237 -1.41 4.88 10.82
N GLN A 238 -1.87 4.83 9.57
CA GLN A 238 -3.21 5.22 9.15
C GLN A 238 -3.74 4.18 8.16
N ASP A 239 -5.06 4.04 8.12
CA ASP A 239 -5.81 3.24 7.15
C ASP A 239 -5.31 1.79 7.03
N LEU A 240 -5.24 1.11 8.18
CA LEU A 240 -4.87 -0.29 8.31
C LEU A 240 -6.02 -1.19 7.84
N ARG A 241 -5.74 -1.96 6.78
CA ARG A 241 -6.70 -2.90 6.18
C ARG A 241 -6.13 -4.29 6.09
N ILE A 242 -7.05 -5.25 6.05
CA ILE A 242 -6.79 -6.67 5.84
C ILE A 242 -7.60 -7.17 4.66
N ASN A 243 -7.02 -8.08 3.88
CA ASN A 243 -7.62 -8.74 2.72
C ASN A 243 -8.16 -7.73 1.71
N VAL A 244 -7.29 -6.80 1.27
CA VAL A 244 -7.64 -5.81 0.23
C VAL A 244 -7.65 -6.51 -1.11
N LYS A 245 -8.83 -6.57 -1.74
CA LYS A 245 -9.05 -7.19 -3.05
C LYS A 245 -9.03 -6.13 -4.14
N LEU A 246 -8.24 -6.38 -5.18
CA LEU A 246 -8.08 -5.52 -6.34
C LEU A 246 -8.66 -6.22 -7.57
N ASN A 247 -9.57 -5.55 -8.27
CA ASN A 247 -10.17 -6.02 -9.51
C ASN A 247 -9.66 -5.21 -10.71
N LEU A 248 -9.55 -5.87 -11.86
CA LEU A 248 -9.39 -5.18 -13.14
C LEU A 248 -10.69 -4.45 -13.49
N ASN A 249 -10.60 -3.15 -13.73
CA ASN A 249 -11.64 -2.44 -14.44
C ASN A 249 -11.55 -2.86 -15.92
N LEU A 250 -12.53 -3.63 -16.39
CA LEU A 250 -12.57 -4.18 -17.74
C LEU A 250 -13.39 -3.30 -18.71
N GLU A 251 -13.70 -2.04 -18.36
CA GLU A 251 -14.48 -1.16 -19.24
C GLU A 251 -13.79 -0.85 -20.58
N GLU A 252 -12.47 -0.99 -20.72
CA GLU A 252 -11.77 -0.84 -22.00
C GLU A 252 -11.65 -2.13 -22.83
N SER A 253 -12.01 -3.30 -22.28
CA SER A 253 -11.97 -4.57 -23.01
C SER A 253 -13.31 -4.84 -23.69
N LYS A 254 -13.46 -4.37 -24.94
CA LYS A 254 -14.58 -4.74 -25.81
C LYS A 254 -14.72 -6.26 -25.91
N GLY A 255 -15.73 -6.83 -25.26
CA GLY A 255 -16.39 -8.05 -25.74
C GLY A 255 -16.47 -9.28 -24.83
N TYR A 256 -16.05 -9.25 -23.56
CA TYR A 256 -16.28 -10.40 -22.66
C TYR A 256 -16.85 -9.97 -21.30
N SER A 257 -17.86 -10.72 -20.86
CA SER A 257 -18.71 -10.55 -19.67
C SER A 257 -18.16 -9.72 -18.50
N SER A 258 -18.93 -8.71 -18.13
CA SER A 258 -18.79 -7.77 -16.99
C SER A 258 -18.87 -8.42 -15.60
N PHE A 259 -17.97 -9.36 -15.29
CA PHE A 259 -17.68 -9.77 -13.91
C PHE A 259 -16.19 -9.53 -13.68
N GLY A 260 -15.86 -8.54 -12.86
CA GLY A 260 -14.47 -8.20 -12.54
C GLY A 260 -13.71 -9.43 -12.06
N VAL A 261 -12.63 -9.77 -12.77
CA VAL A 261 -11.74 -10.85 -12.37
C VAL A 261 -10.89 -10.33 -11.21
N GLU A 262 -10.95 -11.02 -10.07
CA GLU A 262 -10.07 -10.76 -8.92
C GLU A 262 -8.62 -10.89 -9.38
N TYR A 263 -7.90 -9.78 -9.37
CA TYR A 263 -6.58 -9.66 -9.97
C TYR A 263 -5.49 -9.92 -8.94
N ASN A 264 -5.59 -9.27 -7.77
CA ASN A 264 -4.67 -9.44 -6.66
C ASN A 264 -5.36 -9.23 -5.31
N GLU A 265 -4.85 -9.90 -4.29
CA GLU A 265 -5.19 -9.71 -2.88
C GLU A 265 -3.93 -9.24 -2.13
N LEU A 266 -4.09 -8.22 -1.27
CA LEU A 266 -3.08 -7.73 -0.35
C LEU A 266 -3.48 -8.11 1.07
N ASP A 267 -2.66 -8.94 1.73
CA ASP A 267 -3.00 -9.52 3.03
C ASP A 267 -3.18 -8.43 4.11
N ILE A 268 -2.15 -7.60 4.36
CA ILE A 268 -2.26 -6.39 5.22
C ILE A 268 -1.71 -5.19 4.48
N THR A 269 -2.41 -4.07 4.54
CA THR A 269 -1.97 -2.81 3.93
C THR A 269 -2.22 -1.64 4.88
N PHE A 270 -1.28 -0.71 4.98
CA PHE A 270 -1.45 0.54 5.75
C PHE A 270 -0.54 1.64 5.18
N THR A 271 -0.69 2.87 5.68
CA THR A 271 0.19 3.99 5.33
C THR A 271 0.69 4.73 6.57
N ASP A 272 1.85 5.39 6.46
CA ASP A 272 2.34 6.38 7.45
C ASP A 272 2.09 7.83 6.99
N GLY A 273 1.24 8.02 5.97
CA GLY A 273 1.00 9.30 5.33
C GLY A 273 1.95 9.61 4.16
N TYR A 274 3.03 8.84 3.98
CA TYR A 274 4.08 9.11 2.99
C TYR A 274 4.41 7.90 2.12
N SER A 275 4.30 6.70 2.69
CA SER A 275 4.56 5.42 2.03
C SER A 275 3.36 4.49 2.17
N LEU A 276 3.11 3.68 1.13
CA LEU A 276 2.24 2.52 1.20
C LEU A 276 3.05 1.32 1.72
N TYR A 277 2.56 0.67 2.76
CA TYR A 277 3.13 -0.56 3.30
C TYR A 277 2.24 -1.74 2.91
N VAL A 278 2.82 -2.73 2.24
CA VAL A 278 2.16 -3.98 1.85
C VAL A 278 2.84 -5.13 2.58
N VAL A 279 2.08 -5.86 3.38
CA VAL A 279 2.55 -7.04 4.12
C VAL A 279 1.96 -8.28 3.47
N GLU A 280 2.82 -9.19 3.05
CA GLU A 280 2.42 -10.54 2.63
C GLU A 280 2.67 -11.49 3.81
N CYS A 281 1.60 -12.12 4.29
CA CYS A 281 1.61 -13.04 5.42
C CYS A 281 1.74 -14.48 4.95
N LYS A 282 2.66 -15.22 5.57
CA LYS A 282 2.88 -16.64 5.31
C LYS A 282 3.02 -17.43 6.60
N ALA A 283 1.95 -18.12 6.97
CA ALA A 283 1.96 -19.03 8.11
C ALA A 283 2.75 -20.33 7.82
N GLY A 284 2.93 -20.65 6.53
CA GLY A 284 3.71 -21.79 6.03
C GLY A 284 5.16 -21.41 5.66
N ASN A 285 5.70 -22.09 4.65
CA ASN A 285 7.03 -21.76 4.10
C ASN A 285 6.93 -20.58 3.14
N VAL A 286 7.95 -19.73 3.15
CA VAL A 286 8.09 -18.61 2.20
C VAL A 286 8.77 -19.09 0.92
N THR A 287 8.12 -18.91 -0.23
CA THR A 287 8.68 -19.25 -1.55
C THR A 287 9.25 -18.03 -2.26
N GLN A 288 10.12 -18.25 -3.25
CA GLN A 288 10.64 -17.17 -4.09
C GLN A 288 9.56 -16.49 -4.93
N GLU A 289 8.58 -17.27 -5.40
CA GLU A 289 7.44 -16.76 -6.16
C GLU A 289 6.66 -15.73 -5.35
N GLN A 290 6.39 -16.02 -4.07
CA GLN A 290 5.71 -15.09 -3.17
C GLN A 290 6.52 -13.81 -2.93
N ILE A 291 7.84 -13.95 -2.77
CA ILE A 291 8.74 -12.79 -2.63
C ILE A 291 8.71 -11.92 -3.90
N MET A 292 8.70 -12.54 -5.08
CA MET A 292 8.63 -11.83 -6.36
C MET A 292 7.25 -11.19 -6.59
N LYS A 293 6.17 -11.88 -6.21
CA LYS A 293 4.81 -11.34 -6.20
C LYS A 293 4.78 -10.06 -5.36
N LEU A 294 5.20 -10.12 -4.10
CA LEU A 294 5.22 -8.96 -3.21
C LEU A 294 6.09 -7.81 -3.77
N GLN A 295 7.27 -8.13 -4.30
CA GLN A 295 8.13 -7.12 -4.95
C GLN A 295 7.39 -6.39 -6.08
N ASN A 296 6.66 -7.13 -6.91
CA ASN A 296 5.86 -6.54 -7.99
C ASN A 296 4.69 -5.73 -7.44
N LEU A 297 3.94 -6.24 -6.46
CA LEU A 297 2.83 -5.51 -5.82
C LEU A 297 3.30 -4.17 -5.24
N VAL A 298 4.43 -4.16 -4.53
CA VAL A 298 5.00 -2.94 -3.95
C VAL A 298 5.43 -1.96 -5.03
N ARG A 299 6.08 -2.45 -6.09
CA ARG A 299 6.51 -1.61 -7.22
C ARG A 299 5.32 -1.00 -7.95
N PHE A 300 4.28 -1.79 -8.20
CA PHE A 300 3.10 -1.35 -8.94
C PHE A 300 2.20 -0.46 -8.11
N TYR A 301 1.97 -0.76 -6.83
CA TYR A 301 0.97 -0.03 -6.04
C TYR A 301 1.56 1.02 -5.09
N GLY A 302 2.75 0.78 -4.55
CA GLY A 302 3.41 1.73 -3.65
C GLY A 302 4.30 2.74 -4.38
N GLY A 303 4.60 2.51 -5.65
CA GLY A 303 5.55 3.31 -6.42
C GLY A 303 6.95 3.29 -5.80
N ILE A 304 7.70 4.40 -5.93
CA ILE A 304 9.09 4.50 -5.47
C ILE A 304 9.20 4.44 -3.93
N GLU A 305 8.21 4.99 -3.22
CA GLU A 305 8.19 5.05 -1.76
C GLU A 305 7.48 3.84 -1.12
N GLY A 306 7.03 2.89 -1.94
CA GLY A 306 6.37 1.67 -1.51
C GLY A 306 7.28 0.79 -0.65
N ARG A 307 6.69 0.16 0.35
CA ARG A 307 7.39 -0.68 1.33
C ARG A 307 6.76 -2.06 1.38
N GLY A 308 7.55 -3.09 1.11
CA GLY A 308 7.11 -4.48 1.20
C GLY A 308 7.63 -5.17 2.45
N ILE A 309 6.77 -5.94 3.10
CA ILE A 309 7.08 -6.71 4.30
C ILE A 309 6.66 -8.17 4.07
N VAL A 310 7.57 -9.11 4.28
CA VAL A 310 7.24 -10.53 4.37
C VAL A 310 7.02 -10.84 5.85
N ALA A 311 5.79 -11.12 6.25
CA ALA A 311 5.48 -11.63 7.58
C ALA A 311 5.40 -13.15 7.54
N CYS A 312 6.13 -13.87 8.41
CA CYS A 312 6.07 -15.33 8.43
C CYS A 312 6.19 -15.95 9.83
N CYS A 313 5.39 -16.98 10.09
CA CYS A 313 5.47 -17.75 11.33
C CYS A 313 6.81 -18.48 11.48
N VAL A 314 7.38 -18.94 10.35
CA VAL A 314 8.67 -19.62 10.30
C VAL A 314 9.64 -18.82 9.44
N PRO A 315 10.81 -18.47 9.99
CA PRO A 315 11.83 -17.78 9.22
C PRO A 315 12.20 -18.53 7.94
N PRO A 316 12.47 -17.84 6.82
CA PRO A 316 12.90 -18.49 5.59
C PRO A 316 14.12 -19.38 5.83
N ASN A 317 13.99 -20.67 5.50
CA ASN A 317 15.00 -21.68 5.79
C ASN A 317 16.00 -21.90 4.65
N THR A 318 15.78 -21.29 3.48
CA THR A 318 16.69 -21.38 2.33
C THR A 318 17.47 -20.08 2.15
N GLU A 319 18.76 -20.19 1.85
CA GLU A 319 19.61 -19.03 1.51
C GLU A 319 19.10 -18.30 0.27
N SER A 320 18.48 -19.02 -0.66
CA SER A 320 17.88 -18.46 -1.87
C SER A 320 16.73 -17.50 -1.56
N ALA A 321 15.85 -17.86 -0.62
CA ALA A 321 14.76 -16.99 -0.17
C ALA A 321 15.28 -15.77 0.60
N LYS A 322 16.22 -15.98 1.55
CA LYS A 322 16.84 -14.90 2.32
C LYS A 322 17.54 -13.88 1.41
N LYS A 323 18.33 -14.36 0.44
CA LYS A 323 19.00 -13.52 -0.54
C LYS A 323 18.00 -12.75 -1.39
N LYS A 324 16.92 -13.39 -1.85
CA LYS A 324 15.90 -12.73 -2.67
C LYS A 324 15.16 -11.62 -1.90
N ILE A 325 14.83 -11.82 -0.63
CA ILE A 325 14.25 -10.78 0.25
C ILE A 325 15.17 -9.55 0.30
N LYS A 326 16.47 -9.78 0.53
CA LYS A 326 17.48 -8.72 0.57
C LYS A 326 17.63 -8.00 -0.78
N ASP A 327 17.74 -8.75 -1.88
CA ASP A 327 17.89 -8.20 -3.24
C ASP A 327 16.66 -7.38 -3.65
N ALA A 328 15.47 -7.82 -3.24
CA ALA A 328 14.21 -7.10 -3.45
C ALA A 328 14.01 -5.93 -2.47
N ARG A 329 14.90 -5.73 -1.50
CA ARG A 329 14.82 -4.72 -0.42
C ARG A 329 13.53 -4.80 0.39
N LEU A 330 13.02 -6.01 0.58
CA LEU A 330 11.84 -6.27 1.40
C LEU A 330 12.24 -6.42 2.86
N MET A 331 11.36 -6.00 3.75
CA MET A 331 11.49 -6.21 5.19
C MET A 331 11.00 -7.60 5.58
N LEU A 332 11.49 -8.11 6.71
CA LEU A 332 11.12 -9.42 7.22
C LEU A 332 10.60 -9.28 8.65
N TRP A 333 9.39 -9.78 8.87
CA TRP A 333 8.75 -9.98 10.17
C TRP A 333 8.63 -11.48 10.40
N SER A 334 9.42 -12.07 11.31
CA SER A 334 9.49 -13.54 11.38
C SER A 334 9.67 -14.15 12.76
N GLY A 335 9.08 -15.34 12.92
CA GLY A 335 9.32 -16.21 14.06
C GLY A 335 8.83 -15.63 15.38
N ALA A 336 9.49 -15.99 16.48
CA ALA A 336 9.09 -15.58 17.83
C ALA A 336 9.26 -14.07 18.08
N SER A 337 10.17 -13.39 17.38
CA SER A 337 10.43 -11.95 17.52
C SER A 337 9.61 -11.10 16.56
N LEU A 338 8.57 -11.65 15.93
CA LEU A 338 7.71 -10.92 15.00
C LEU A 338 7.13 -9.65 15.63
N SER A 339 6.56 -9.73 16.85
CA SER A 339 6.00 -8.57 17.55
C SER A 339 7.05 -7.50 17.87
N GLU A 340 8.28 -7.91 18.22
CA GLU A 340 9.41 -6.99 18.45
C GLU A 340 9.82 -6.29 17.15
N GLN A 341 9.83 -7.02 16.02
CA GLN A 341 10.16 -6.47 14.69
C GLN A 341 9.10 -5.49 14.19
N ILE A 342 7.82 -5.75 14.46
CA ILE A 342 6.73 -4.78 14.23
C ILE A 342 6.99 -3.53 15.06
N THR A 343 7.21 -3.68 16.36
CA THR A 343 7.46 -2.56 17.28
C THR A 343 8.64 -1.69 16.84
N ALA A 344 9.77 -2.32 16.48
CA ALA A 344 10.96 -1.62 16.00
C ALA A 344 10.68 -0.82 14.72
N MET A 345 9.87 -1.37 13.81
CA MET A 345 9.47 -0.68 12.59
C MET A 345 8.57 0.52 12.87
N MET A 346 7.60 0.37 13.76
CA MET A 346 6.70 1.45 14.15
C MET A 346 7.45 2.59 14.85
N ASN A 347 8.40 2.27 15.74
CA ASN A 347 9.29 3.26 16.34
C ASN A 347 10.10 4.02 15.28
N SER A 348 10.63 3.31 14.26
CA SER A 348 11.32 3.96 13.15
C SER A 348 10.41 4.85 12.28
N ILE A 349 9.11 4.56 12.21
CA ILE A 349 8.12 5.46 11.56
C ILE A 349 7.96 6.73 12.40
N THR A 350 7.80 6.60 13.71
CA THR A 350 7.67 7.72 14.66
C THR A 350 8.91 8.62 14.65
N GLU A 351 10.11 8.05 14.76
CA GLU A 351 11.38 8.80 14.73
C GLU A 351 11.54 9.61 13.43
N ARG A 352 11.13 9.03 12.28
CA ARG A 352 11.13 9.74 11.00
C ARG A 352 10.11 10.87 10.95
N ALA A 353 8.98 10.74 11.63
CA ALA A 353 7.99 11.80 11.74
C ALA A 353 8.54 12.96 12.59
N GLU A 354 9.12 12.67 13.76
CA GLU A 354 9.71 13.67 14.66
C GLU A 354 10.90 14.40 14.02
N ALA A 355 11.80 13.69 13.33
CA ALA A 355 12.93 14.30 12.64
C ALA A 355 12.49 15.26 11.52
N SER A 356 11.34 15.00 10.89
CA SER A 356 10.75 15.90 9.89
C SER A 356 10.15 17.18 10.50
N GLU A 357 9.79 17.15 11.79
CA GLU A 357 9.22 18.29 12.52
C GLU A 357 10.28 19.14 13.22
N ALA A 358 11.38 18.52 13.67
CA ALA A 358 12.45 19.18 14.41
C ALA A 358 13.36 20.07 13.55
N THR A 359 13.20 20.10 12.22
CA THR A 359 14.03 20.93 11.34
C THR A 359 13.17 21.99 10.64
N PRO A 360 13.37 23.28 10.94
CA PRO A 360 12.65 24.37 10.28
C PRO A 360 12.88 24.43 8.76
#